data_AF-A0A7S6N3L7-F1
#
_entry.id   AF-A0A7S6N3L7-F1
#
_cell.length_a   1.000
_cell.length_b   1.000
_cell.length_c   1.000
_cell.angle_alpha   90.00
_cell.angle_beta   90.00
_cell.angle_gamma   90.00
#
_symmetry.space_group_name_H-M   'P 1'
#
loop_
_entity.id
_entity.type
_entity.pdbx_description
1 polymer ?
#
loop_
_entity_poly.entity_id
_entity_poly.type
_entity_poly.pdbx_seq_one_letter_code
_entity_poly.pdbx_strand_id
1 'polypeptide(L)'
;MTTPQAEDETIDAGEFGAWLLATLACLRGDGGAEVPCGDCVGCCVSSYFIPLRPGDHAARARVPPAALVDAPGQEAGHLMLGYGPTGECPMLDAGRCSIYADRPQTCRDYDCRIFAAAGIEAGGPERRVINQRVRAWRFSYRDDDARRAHAAVRAAAAFIRDRWQAFPGHCAPTAPTGIAVLALKAHAVFLDAATTSRPDTETARAIIRA
;
A
#
# COMPACT_ATOMS: atom_id res chain seq x y z
N MET A 1 -26.99 29.65 -9.57
CA MET A 1 -25.96 29.56 -8.52
C MET A 1 -25.16 28.30 -8.79
N THR A 2 -24.00 28.45 -9.42
CA THR A 2 -23.12 27.34 -9.79
C THR A 2 -22.27 27.02 -8.57
N THR A 3 -22.44 25.83 -8.01
CA THR A 3 -21.58 25.31 -6.94
C THR A 3 -20.12 25.34 -7.42
N PRO A 4 -19.16 25.87 -6.67
CA PRO A 4 -17.76 25.76 -7.06
C PRO A 4 -17.39 24.28 -7.07
N GLN A 5 -16.92 23.79 -8.22
CA GLN A 5 -16.25 22.49 -8.26
C GLN A 5 -15.04 22.60 -7.34
N ALA A 6 -14.99 21.78 -6.29
CA ALA A 6 -13.81 21.68 -5.45
C ALA A 6 -12.64 21.33 -6.37
N GLU A 7 -11.68 22.24 -6.52
CA GLU A 7 -10.38 21.92 -7.06
C GLU A 7 -9.87 20.71 -6.28
N ASP A 8 -9.47 19.65 -6.98
CA ASP A 8 -8.94 18.44 -6.35
C ASP A 8 -7.64 18.84 -5.62
N GLU A 9 -7.77 19.13 -4.32
CA GLU A 9 -6.70 19.65 -3.48
C GLU A 9 -5.55 18.65 -3.52
N THR A 10 -4.51 18.98 -4.28
CA THR A 10 -3.35 18.12 -4.42
C THR A 10 -2.51 18.17 -3.16
N ILE A 11 -1.99 17.03 -2.74
CA ILE A 11 -1.13 16.91 -1.56
C ILE A 11 0.25 16.45 -2.01
N ASP A 12 1.29 17.11 -1.51
CA ASP A 12 2.67 16.72 -1.78
C ASP A 12 2.98 15.33 -1.21
N ALA A 13 3.34 14.40 -2.10
CA ALA A 13 3.73 13.03 -1.74
C ALA A 13 5.22 12.90 -1.42
N GLY A 14 6.01 13.96 -1.66
CA GLY A 14 7.46 14.01 -1.54
C GLY A 14 8.18 13.78 -2.87
N GLU A 15 9.52 13.76 -2.81
CA GLU A 15 10.37 13.44 -3.94
C GLU A 15 10.36 11.93 -4.20
N PHE A 16 10.00 11.53 -5.42
CA PHE A 16 9.72 10.13 -5.75
C PHE A 16 10.92 9.20 -5.53
N GLY A 17 12.12 9.60 -5.94
CA GLY A 17 13.31 8.76 -5.83
C GLY A 17 13.64 8.43 -4.37
N ALA A 18 13.70 9.44 -3.52
CA ALA A 18 13.91 9.31 -2.08
C ALA A 18 12.79 8.48 -1.42
N TRP A 19 11.53 8.77 -1.75
CA TRP A 19 10.39 8.02 -1.23
C TRP A 19 10.42 6.54 -1.64
N LEU A 20 10.77 6.23 -2.90
CA LEU A 20 10.86 4.87 -3.40
C LEU A 20 11.93 4.07 -2.64
N LEU A 21 13.11 4.65 -2.45
CA LEU A 21 14.20 4.02 -1.69
C LEU A 21 13.79 3.74 -0.24
N ALA A 22 13.20 4.72 0.44
CA ALA A 22 12.72 4.58 1.81
C ALA A 22 11.61 3.53 1.92
N THR A 23 10.67 3.53 0.98
CA THR A 23 9.55 2.56 0.94
C THR A 23 10.07 1.14 0.73
N LEU A 24 11.02 0.94 -0.18
CA LEU A 24 11.64 -0.38 -0.39
C LEU A 24 12.42 -0.87 0.84
N ALA A 25 13.05 0.04 1.60
CA ALA A 25 13.69 -0.28 2.87
C ALA A 25 12.65 -0.71 3.93
N CYS A 26 11.59 0.07 4.11
CA CYS A 26 10.49 -0.29 5.03
C CYS A 26 9.86 -1.66 4.67
N LEU A 27 9.66 -1.95 3.38
CA LEU A 27 9.16 -3.25 2.91
C LEU A 27 10.09 -4.43 3.17
N ARG A 28 11.38 -4.19 3.46
CA ARG A 28 12.34 -5.22 3.93
C ARG A 28 12.38 -5.33 5.45
N GLY A 29 11.65 -4.47 6.17
CA GLY A 29 11.65 -4.38 7.63
C GLY A 29 12.58 -3.30 8.19
N ASP A 30 13.22 -2.49 7.33
CA ASP A 30 14.11 -1.41 7.75
C ASP A 30 13.29 -0.15 8.09
N GLY A 31 12.78 -0.07 9.32
CA GLY A 31 12.02 1.08 9.82
C GLY A 31 10.54 1.10 9.40
N GLY A 32 9.86 2.20 9.73
CA GLY A 32 8.45 2.43 9.41
C GLY A 32 8.24 3.47 8.31
N ALA A 33 6.99 3.62 7.87
CA ALA A 33 6.63 4.64 6.90
C ALA A 33 6.37 5.98 7.59
N GLU A 34 6.99 7.05 7.09
CA GLU A 34 6.66 8.42 7.46
C GLU A 34 5.72 9.01 6.41
N VAL A 35 4.43 8.88 6.67
CA VAL A 35 3.38 9.37 5.78
C VAL A 35 2.82 10.68 6.34
N PRO A 36 2.80 11.78 5.56
CA PRO A 36 2.21 13.06 5.98
C PRO A 36 0.67 13.00 5.93
N CYS A 37 0.09 12.04 6.66
CA CYS A 37 -1.35 11.80 6.70
C CYS A 37 -2.14 12.98 7.28
N GLY A 38 -1.53 13.79 8.16
CA GLY A 38 -2.25 14.78 8.96
C GLY A 38 -3.36 14.11 9.78
N ASP A 39 -4.58 14.64 9.70
CA ASP A 39 -5.76 14.08 10.37
C ASP A 39 -6.45 12.95 9.57
N CYS A 40 -5.80 12.41 8.52
CA CYS A 40 -6.38 11.35 7.71
C CYS A 40 -6.56 10.05 8.52
N VAL A 41 -7.80 9.56 8.58
CA VAL A 41 -8.16 8.26 9.18
C VAL A 41 -8.47 7.18 8.14
N GLY A 42 -8.04 7.37 6.88
CA GLY A 42 -8.46 6.52 5.76
C GLY A 42 -8.26 5.03 6.01
N CYS A 43 -7.09 4.60 6.48
CA CYS A 43 -6.86 3.19 6.81
C CYS A 43 -7.70 2.69 7.99
N CYS A 44 -8.06 3.56 8.93
CA CYS A 44 -8.86 3.20 10.11
C CYS A 44 -10.35 3.01 9.80
N VAL A 45 -10.88 3.52 8.70
CA VAL A 45 -12.31 3.42 8.35
C VAL A 45 -12.57 2.55 7.13
N SER A 46 -11.59 1.72 6.75
CA SER A 46 -11.60 1.03 5.47
C SER A 46 -11.91 -0.47 5.53
N SER A 47 -12.19 -1.04 6.69
CA SER A 47 -12.37 -2.50 6.87
C SER A 47 -11.09 -3.30 6.57
N TYR A 48 -9.93 -2.82 7.04
CA TYR A 48 -8.71 -3.64 7.01
C TYR A 48 -8.71 -4.65 8.16
N PHE A 49 -8.37 -5.89 7.86
CA PHE A 49 -7.76 -6.77 8.86
C PHE A 49 -6.30 -6.35 9.02
N ILE A 50 -5.90 -6.04 10.25
CA ILE A 50 -4.56 -5.54 10.57
C ILE A 50 -3.77 -6.68 11.21
N PRO A 51 -2.72 -7.22 10.57
CA PRO A 51 -1.83 -8.18 11.20
C PRO A 51 -1.19 -7.61 12.47
N LEU A 52 -1.28 -8.37 13.56
CA LEU A 52 -0.51 -8.17 14.78
C LEU A 52 0.63 -9.19 14.80
N ARG A 53 1.84 -8.70 14.53
CA ARG A 53 3.06 -9.50 14.54
C ARG A 53 3.33 -10.04 15.95
N PRO A 54 4.09 -11.14 16.09
CA PRO A 54 4.47 -11.69 17.39
C PRO A 54 5.08 -10.63 18.33
N GLY A 55 5.88 -9.70 17.79
CA GLY A 55 6.52 -8.62 18.54
C GLY A 55 5.64 -7.41 18.89
N ASP A 56 4.38 -7.35 18.43
CA ASP A 56 3.46 -6.23 18.71
C ASP A 56 2.89 -6.29 20.15
N HIS A 57 3.73 -6.53 21.16
CA HIS A 57 3.32 -6.78 22.54
C HIS A 57 2.51 -5.62 23.14
N ALA A 58 2.94 -4.37 22.92
CA ALA A 58 2.24 -3.19 23.40
C ALA A 58 0.85 -3.03 22.77
N ALA A 59 0.73 -3.28 21.46
CA ALA A 59 -0.57 -3.26 20.78
C ALA A 59 -1.49 -4.37 21.32
N ARG A 60 -0.97 -5.60 21.41
CA ARG A 60 -1.71 -6.78 21.90
C ARG A 60 -2.27 -6.58 23.32
N ALA A 61 -1.52 -5.91 24.19
CA ALA A 61 -1.97 -5.60 25.55
C ALA A 61 -3.15 -4.61 25.61
N ARG A 62 -3.38 -3.84 24.54
CA ARG A 62 -4.40 -2.78 24.50
C ARG A 62 -5.58 -3.09 23.58
N VAL A 63 -5.42 -4.00 22.61
CA VAL A 63 -6.50 -4.41 21.73
C VAL A 63 -7.47 -5.33 22.49
N PRO A 64 -8.78 -5.07 22.46
CA PRO A 64 -9.77 -5.95 23.09
C PRO A 64 -9.71 -7.37 22.51
N PRO A 65 -9.71 -8.44 23.32
CA PRO A 65 -9.67 -9.81 22.82
C PRO A 65 -10.79 -10.15 21.83
N ALA A 66 -11.99 -9.59 22.02
CA ALA A 66 -13.13 -9.78 21.12
C ALA A 66 -12.95 -9.16 19.72
N ALA A 67 -11.97 -8.27 19.54
CA ALA A 67 -11.62 -7.67 18.25
C ALA A 67 -10.52 -8.46 17.51
N LEU A 68 -9.96 -9.48 18.14
CA LEU A 68 -8.93 -10.33 17.55
C LEU A 68 -9.56 -11.55 16.88
N VAL A 69 -9.06 -11.87 15.70
CA VAL A 69 -9.40 -13.10 14.97
C VAL A 69 -8.12 -13.84 14.63
N ASP A 70 -8.23 -15.16 14.48
CA ASP A 70 -7.12 -15.97 14.00
C ASP A 70 -6.73 -15.54 12.59
N ALA A 71 -5.43 -15.56 12.27
CA ALA A 71 -4.93 -15.30 10.93
C ALA A 71 -4.92 -16.63 10.13
N PRO A 72 -5.90 -16.88 9.24
CA PRO A 72 -5.97 -18.16 8.55
C PRO A 72 -4.73 -18.38 7.67
N GLY A 73 -4.14 -19.57 7.73
CA GLY A 73 -2.95 -19.92 6.95
C GLY A 73 -1.63 -19.36 7.48
N GLN A 74 -1.60 -18.78 8.69
CA GLN A 74 -0.37 -18.39 9.38
C GLN A 74 -0.02 -19.37 10.51
N GLU A 75 1.23 -19.34 10.99
CA GLU A 75 1.66 -20.10 12.17
C GLU A 75 0.85 -19.68 13.41
N ALA A 76 0.64 -20.62 14.32
CA ALA A 76 -0.10 -20.37 15.57
C ALA A 76 0.48 -19.17 16.34
N GLY A 77 -0.38 -18.25 16.77
CA GLY A 77 0.02 -17.01 17.48
C GLY A 77 0.10 -15.76 16.61
N HIS A 78 -0.10 -15.89 15.28
CA HIS A 78 -0.40 -14.76 14.41
C HIS A 78 -1.89 -14.40 14.52
N LEU A 79 -2.14 -13.16 14.93
CA LEU A 79 -3.48 -12.63 15.15
C LEU A 79 -3.74 -11.49 14.17
N MET A 80 -5.01 -11.31 13.80
CA MET A 80 -5.46 -10.15 13.06
C MET A 80 -6.38 -9.33 13.96
N LEU A 81 -6.19 -8.02 13.98
CA LEU A 81 -7.21 -7.09 14.46
C LEU A 81 -8.24 -6.93 13.34
N GLY A 82 -9.49 -7.30 13.64
CA GLY A 82 -10.62 -7.11 12.74
C GLY A 82 -11.13 -5.67 12.70
N TYR A 83 -12.31 -5.49 12.13
CA TYR A 83 -13.03 -4.22 12.07
C TYR A 83 -14.45 -4.38 12.64
N GLY A 84 -15.02 -3.27 13.08
CA GLY A 84 -16.37 -3.19 13.62
C GLY A 84 -17.45 -3.38 12.54
N PRO A 85 -18.74 -3.45 12.94
CA PRO A 85 -19.84 -3.71 12.01
C PRO A 85 -19.97 -2.69 10.87
N THR A 86 -19.44 -1.48 11.04
CA THR A 86 -19.47 -0.42 10.01
C THR A 86 -18.14 -0.24 9.27
N GLY A 87 -17.17 -1.15 9.48
CA GLY A 87 -15.89 -1.17 8.78
C GLY A 87 -14.77 -0.36 9.43
N GLU A 88 -15.01 0.20 10.60
CA GLU A 88 -14.05 0.96 11.38
C GLU A 88 -13.11 0.08 12.21
N CYS A 89 -11.90 0.56 12.43
CA CYS A 89 -10.95 -0.06 13.35
C CYS A 89 -11.50 0.05 14.78
N PRO A 90 -11.53 -1.03 15.58
CA PRO A 90 -12.02 -1.00 16.96
C PRO A 90 -11.21 -0.07 17.88
N MET A 91 -10.00 0.33 17.44
CA MET A 91 -9.15 1.27 18.16
C MET A 91 -9.34 2.73 17.71
N LEU A 92 -10.28 3.01 16.79
CA LEU A 92 -10.64 4.36 16.38
C LEU A 92 -11.67 4.93 17.35
N ASP A 93 -11.29 5.95 18.11
CA ASP A 93 -12.14 6.64 19.07
C ASP A 93 -12.13 8.14 18.79
N ALA A 94 -13.32 8.74 18.67
CA ALA A 94 -13.50 10.16 18.32
C ALA A 94 -12.61 10.66 17.16
N GLY A 95 -12.44 9.84 16.11
CA GLY A 95 -11.62 10.17 14.94
C GLY A 95 -10.11 10.06 15.15
N ARG A 96 -9.65 9.46 16.25
CA ARG A 96 -8.22 9.26 16.55
C ARG A 96 -7.94 7.82 16.99
N CYS A 97 -6.72 7.34 16.75
CA CYS A 97 -6.33 6.03 17.24
C CYS A 97 -6.08 6.09 18.75
N SER A 98 -6.87 5.36 19.54
CA SER A 98 -6.74 5.29 21.01
C SER A 98 -5.41 4.64 21.44
N ILE A 99 -4.81 3.82 20.58
CA ILE A 99 -3.51 3.17 20.78
C ILE A 99 -2.39 3.77 19.92
N TYR A 100 -2.49 5.03 19.48
CA TYR A 100 -1.58 5.57 18.46
C TYR A 100 -0.09 5.33 18.77
N ALA A 101 0.36 5.58 20.00
CA ALA A 101 1.75 5.36 20.43
C ALA A 101 2.15 3.87 20.46
N ASP A 102 1.20 2.97 20.66
CA ASP A 102 1.37 1.52 20.79
C ASP A 102 0.89 0.76 19.55
N ARG A 103 0.57 1.47 18.46
CA ARG A 103 -0.03 0.87 17.27
C ARG A 103 0.83 -0.27 16.70
N PRO A 104 0.21 -1.33 16.15
CA PRO A 104 0.94 -2.45 15.55
C PRO A 104 1.93 -1.97 14.49
N GLN A 105 3.03 -2.71 14.31
CA GLN A 105 4.03 -2.40 13.29
C GLN A 105 3.40 -2.29 11.89
N THR A 106 2.40 -3.12 11.57
CA THR A 106 1.66 -3.04 10.29
C THR A 106 1.02 -1.66 10.07
N CYS A 107 0.52 -1.00 11.12
CA CYS A 107 -0.01 0.37 11.01
C CYS A 107 1.08 1.43 10.85
N ARG A 108 2.30 1.16 11.33
CA ARG A 108 3.47 2.06 11.18
C ARG A 108 4.09 1.94 9.79
N ASP A 109 4.04 0.76 9.20
CA ASP A 109 4.60 0.47 7.88
C ASP A 109 3.64 0.86 6.75
N TYR A 110 2.39 1.16 7.06
CA TYR A 110 1.36 1.42 6.06
C TYR A 110 1.56 2.78 5.37
N ASP A 111 1.91 2.74 4.09
CA ASP A 111 1.98 3.92 3.22
C ASP A 111 1.00 3.81 2.05
N CYS A 112 -0.08 4.60 2.07
CA CYS A 112 -1.06 4.60 0.97
C CYS A 112 -0.52 5.24 -0.33
N ARG A 113 0.62 5.94 -0.31
CA ARG A 113 1.25 6.48 -1.52
C ARG A 113 1.67 5.40 -2.51
N ILE A 114 1.83 4.15 -2.07
CA ILE A 114 2.12 3.01 -2.97
C ILE A 114 1.08 2.88 -4.09
N PHE A 115 -0.20 3.18 -3.80
CA PHE A 115 -1.26 3.12 -4.79
C PHE A 115 -1.17 4.26 -5.80
N ALA A 116 -0.84 5.47 -5.33
CA ALA A 116 -0.62 6.63 -6.18
C ALA A 116 0.60 6.43 -7.10
N ALA A 117 1.69 5.86 -6.56
CA ALA A 117 2.89 5.49 -7.31
C ALA A 117 2.59 4.44 -8.39
N ALA A 118 1.81 3.41 -8.04
CA ALA A 118 1.38 2.36 -8.98
C ALA A 118 0.29 2.81 -9.96
N GLY A 119 -0.35 3.97 -9.73
CA GLY A 119 -1.45 4.47 -10.56
C GLY A 119 -2.73 3.63 -10.43
N ILE A 120 -2.98 3.05 -9.26
CA ILE A 120 -4.15 2.22 -8.97
C ILE A 120 -4.88 2.71 -7.71
N GLU A 121 -6.10 2.22 -7.49
CA GLU A 121 -6.85 2.46 -6.25
C GLU A 121 -6.58 1.39 -5.21
N ALA A 122 -6.83 1.69 -3.93
CA ALA A 122 -6.61 0.76 -2.83
C ALA A 122 -7.65 -0.38 -2.75
N GLY A 123 -8.76 -0.27 -3.47
CA GLY A 123 -9.85 -1.23 -3.47
C GLY A 123 -11.19 -0.60 -3.81
N GLY A 124 -12.27 -1.27 -3.40
CA GLY A 124 -13.64 -0.90 -3.73
C GLY A 124 -14.21 0.25 -2.88
N PRO A 125 -15.54 0.40 -2.83
CA PRO A 125 -16.22 1.46 -2.09
C PRO A 125 -15.83 1.56 -0.61
N GLU A 126 -15.48 0.45 0.02
CA GLU A 126 -14.99 0.37 1.40
C GLU A 126 -13.66 1.12 1.60
N ARG A 127 -12.88 1.33 0.53
CA ARG A 127 -11.62 2.08 0.56
C ARG A 127 -11.78 3.54 0.12
N ARG A 128 -13.00 4.07 0.02
CA ARG A 128 -13.28 5.41 -0.54
C ARG A 128 -12.40 6.51 0.05
N VAL A 129 -12.22 6.55 1.37
CA VAL A 129 -11.41 7.60 2.03
C VAL A 129 -9.93 7.48 1.68
N ILE A 130 -9.42 6.26 1.54
CA ILE A 130 -8.06 6.01 1.03
C ILE A 130 -7.97 6.44 -0.42
N ASN A 131 -8.92 6.04 -1.26
CA ASN A 131 -8.91 6.37 -2.69
C ASN A 131 -8.96 7.88 -2.93
N GLN A 132 -9.69 8.64 -2.11
CA GLN A 132 -9.64 10.11 -2.11
C GLN A 132 -8.22 10.61 -1.83
N ARG A 133 -7.57 10.11 -0.78
CA ARG A 133 -6.18 10.48 -0.45
C ARG A 133 -5.19 10.08 -1.56
N VAL A 134 -5.36 8.89 -2.13
CA VAL A 134 -4.54 8.37 -3.23
C VAL A 134 -4.63 9.26 -4.48
N ARG A 135 -5.84 9.72 -4.83
CA ARG A 135 -6.05 10.62 -5.97
C ARG A 135 -5.47 12.01 -5.75
N ALA A 136 -5.32 12.45 -4.50
CA ALA A 136 -4.75 13.76 -4.19
C ALA A 136 -3.21 13.78 -4.19
N TRP A 137 -2.53 12.65 -3.93
CA TRP A 137 -1.06 12.59 -3.87
C TRP A 137 -0.38 13.02 -5.17
N ARG A 138 0.63 13.89 -5.08
CA ARG A 138 1.49 14.31 -6.20
C ARG A 138 2.96 14.18 -5.81
N PHE A 139 3.70 13.35 -6.52
CA PHE A 139 5.15 13.25 -6.36
C PHE A 139 5.88 14.35 -7.13
N SER A 140 6.93 14.88 -6.52
CA SER A 140 7.95 15.67 -7.21
C SER A 140 9.08 14.76 -7.72
N TYR A 141 9.88 15.29 -8.65
CA TYR A 141 10.99 14.56 -9.24
C TYR A 141 12.22 15.44 -9.25
N ARG A 142 13.30 14.95 -8.66
CA ARG A 142 14.60 15.63 -8.69
C ARG A 142 15.20 15.66 -10.09
N ASP A 143 15.05 14.56 -10.83
CA ASP A 143 15.67 14.32 -12.13
C ASP A 143 14.81 13.41 -13.01
N ASP A 144 15.26 13.17 -14.23
CA ASP A 144 14.58 12.30 -15.18
C ASP A 144 14.65 10.82 -14.80
N ASP A 145 15.64 10.41 -14.00
CA ASP A 145 15.79 9.05 -13.53
C ASP A 145 14.64 8.70 -12.56
N ALA A 146 14.31 9.61 -11.64
CA ALA A 146 13.14 9.49 -10.78
C ALA A 146 11.83 9.43 -11.59
N ARG A 147 11.69 10.23 -12.67
CA ARG A 147 10.51 10.16 -13.56
C ARG A 147 10.41 8.81 -14.27
N ARG A 148 11.53 8.30 -14.79
CA ARG A 148 11.59 6.99 -15.45
C ARG A 148 11.27 5.86 -14.47
N ALA A 149 11.78 5.93 -13.24
CA ALA A 149 11.46 4.97 -12.18
C ALA A 149 9.96 4.94 -11.86
N HIS A 150 9.30 6.11 -11.75
CA HIS A 150 7.86 6.15 -11.52
C HIS A 150 7.05 5.60 -12.70
N ALA A 151 7.45 5.95 -13.93
CA ALA A 151 6.85 5.37 -15.13
C ALA A 151 7.00 3.83 -15.16
N ALA A 152 8.16 3.32 -14.76
CA ALA A 152 8.43 1.89 -14.67
C ALA A 152 7.58 1.20 -13.59
N VAL A 153 7.35 1.83 -12.43
CA VAL A 153 6.42 1.31 -11.39
C VAL A 153 5.00 1.19 -11.95
N ARG A 154 4.51 2.20 -12.69
CA ARG A 154 3.18 2.16 -13.32
C ARG A 154 3.09 1.07 -14.40
N ALA A 155 4.12 0.93 -15.22
CA ALA A 155 4.19 -0.13 -16.23
C ALA A 155 4.19 -1.53 -15.59
N ALA A 156 4.94 -1.71 -14.50
CA ALA A 156 4.95 -2.95 -13.74
C ALA A 156 3.57 -3.27 -13.14
N ALA A 157 2.91 -2.29 -12.52
CA ALA A 157 1.57 -2.45 -11.96
C ALA A 157 0.53 -2.83 -13.03
N ALA A 158 0.55 -2.16 -14.19
CA ALA A 158 -0.30 -2.48 -15.32
C ALA A 158 -0.05 -3.90 -15.84
N PHE A 159 1.22 -4.30 -15.98
CA PHE A 159 1.58 -5.65 -16.41
C PHE A 159 1.07 -6.72 -15.43
N ILE A 160 1.30 -6.55 -14.12
CA ILE A 160 0.86 -7.51 -13.10
C ILE A 160 -0.66 -7.69 -13.14
N ARG A 161 -1.41 -6.59 -13.27
CA ARG A 161 -2.87 -6.61 -13.33
C ARG A 161 -3.40 -7.24 -14.63
N ASP A 162 -2.88 -6.80 -15.77
CA ASP A 162 -3.47 -7.08 -17.09
C ASP A 162 -2.92 -8.38 -17.71
N ARG A 163 -1.73 -8.82 -17.27
CA ARG A 163 -1.03 -10.03 -17.73
C ARG A 163 -0.82 -11.06 -16.62
N TRP A 164 -1.69 -11.06 -15.60
CA TRP A 164 -1.61 -11.99 -14.47
C TRP A 164 -1.48 -13.47 -14.88
N GLN A 165 -2.07 -13.86 -16.02
CA GLN A 165 -2.00 -15.21 -16.57
C GLN A 165 -0.60 -15.62 -17.03
N ALA A 166 0.27 -14.66 -17.37
CA ALA A 166 1.65 -14.93 -17.78
C ALA A 166 2.54 -15.38 -16.62
N PHE A 167 2.11 -15.17 -15.37
CA PHE A 167 2.85 -15.63 -14.20
C PHE A 167 2.77 -17.16 -14.08
N PRO A 168 3.88 -17.84 -13.77
CA PRO A 168 3.90 -19.28 -13.53
C PRO A 168 2.82 -19.70 -12.52
N GLY A 169 2.02 -20.71 -12.89
CA GLY A 169 0.92 -21.20 -12.07
C GLY A 169 -0.25 -20.21 -11.91
N HIS A 170 -0.24 -19.10 -12.65
CA HIS A 170 -1.21 -18.00 -12.54
C HIS A 170 -1.27 -17.35 -11.14
N CYS A 171 -0.13 -17.36 -10.43
CA CYS A 171 0.00 -16.91 -9.04
C CYS A 171 0.32 -15.41 -8.88
N ALA A 172 -0.04 -14.56 -9.83
CA ALA A 172 0.14 -13.11 -9.65
C ALA A 172 -0.78 -12.57 -8.54
N PRO A 173 -0.36 -11.54 -7.78
CA PRO A 173 -1.23 -10.92 -6.80
C PRO A 173 -2.41 -10.24 -7.48
N THR A 174 -3.61 -10.46 -6.96
CA THR A 174 -4.85 -9.84 -7.43
C THR A 174 -5.32 -8.70 -6.54
N ALA A 175 -4.92 -8.70 -5.27
CA ALA A 175 -5.23 -7.63 -4.34
C ALA A 175 -4.40 -6.36 -4.65
N PRO A 176 -4.98 -5.14 -4.60
CA PRO A 176 -4.28 -3.91 -4.95
C PRO A 176 -2.96 -3.69 -4.20
N THR A 177 -2.91 -4.00 -2.91
CA THR A 177 -1.68 -3.89 -2.11
C THR A 177 -0.58 -4.79 -2.66
N GLY A 178 -0.92 -6.04 -3.00
CA GLY A 178 0.04 -6.99 -3.57
C GLY A 178 0.55 -6.53 -4.94
N ILE A 179 -0.33 -5.99 -5.79
CA ILE A 179 0.04 -5.42 -7.09
C ILE A 179 1.00 -4.24 -6.91
N ALA A 180 0.64 -3.26 -6.06
CA ALA A 180 1.45 -2.07 -5.85
C ALA A 180 2.83 -2.41 -5.25
N VAL A 181 2.88 -3.25 -4.22
CA VAL A 181 4.14 -3.66 -3.57
C VAL A 181 5.04 -4.42 -4.55
N LEU A 182 4.50 -5.37 -5.32
CA LEU A 182 5.28 -6.11 -6.31
C LEU A 182 5.77 -5.18 -7.43
N ALA A 183 4.95 -4.23 -7.88
CA ALA A 183 5.33 -3.25 -8.88
C ALA A 183 6.51 -2.37 -8.41
N LEU A 184 6.48 -1.92 -7.15
CA LEU A 184 7.59 -1.16 -6.56
C LEU A 184 8.88 -2.00 -6.50
N LYS A 185 8.80 -3.26 -6.07
CA LYS A 185 9.96 -4.15 -5.99
C LYS A 185 10.57 -4.46 -7.36
N ALA A 186 9.71 -4.72 -8.35
CA ALA A 186 10.13 -5.18 -9.68
C ALA A 186 10.25 -4.07 -10.74
N HIS A 187 10.10 -2.79 -10.38
CA HIS A 187 10.08 -1.68 -11.34
C HIS A 187 11.33 -1.64 -12.22
N ALA A 188 12.50 -2.07 -11.73
CA ALA A 188 13.74 -2.10 -12.49
C ALA A 188 13.63 -2.94 -13.77
N VAL A 189 12.76 -3.96 -13.80
CA VAL A 189 12.47 -4.76 -15.01
C VAL A 189 11.94 -3.87 -16.14
N PHE A 190 11.29 -2.75 -15.83
CA PHE A 190 10.65 -1.85 -16.79
C PHE A 190 11.45 -0.56 -17.04
N LEU A 191 12.69 -0.45 -16.55
CA LEU A 191 13.57 0.69 -16.85
C LEU A 191 14.21 0.59 -18.25
N ASP A 192 14.36 -0.62 -18.77
CA ASP A 192 14.90 -0.85 -20.11
C ASP A 192 13.77 -0.85 -21.16
N ALA A 193 13.96 -0.05 -22.22
CA ALA A 193 13.05 -0.01 -23.36
C ALA A 193 12.89 -1.38 -24.03
N ALA A 194 13.93 -2.24 -23.97
CA ALA A 194 13.89 -3.60 -24.50
C ALA A 194 12.81 -4.49 -23.84
N THR A 195 12.33 -4.13 -22.65
CA THR A 195 11.28 -4.89 -21.95
C THR A 195 9.96 -4.92 -22.70
N THR A 196 9.64 -3.89 -23.51
CA THR A 196 8.43 -3.91 -24.35
C THR A 196 8.46 -4.93 -25.48
N SER A 197 9.64 -5.44 -25.84
CA SER A 197 9.81 -6.48 -26.87
C SER A 197 9.94 -7.89 -26.29
N ARG A 198 10.02 -8.02 -24.97
CA ARG A 198 10.15 -9.31 -24.28
C ARG A 198 8.79 -10.03 -24.22
N PRO A 199 8.72 -11.36 -24.43
CA PRO A 199 7.48 -12.12 -24.22
C PRO A 199 6.95 -11.98 -22.79
N ASP A 200 5.62 -11.89 -22.64
CA ASP A 200 4.97 -11.72 -21.33
C ASP A 200 5.43 -12.76 -20.29
N THR A 201 5.61 -14.02 -20.68
CA THR A 201 6.06 -15.08 -19.76
C THR A 201 7.50 -14.88 -19.27
N GLU A 202 8.37 -14.29 -20.08
CA GLU A 202 9.73 -13.96 -19.67
C GLU A 202 9.76 -12.72 -18.78
N THR A 203 8.92 -11.71 -19.09
CA THR A 203 8.72 -10.54 -18.23
C THR A 203 8.19 -10.93 -16.86
N ALA A 204 7.19 -11.80 -16.79
CA ALA A 204 6.65 -12.31 -15.52
C ALA A 204 7.71 -13.06 -14.70
N ARG A 205 8.56 -13.88 -15.35
CA ARG A 205 9.69 -14.55 -14.68
C ARG A 205 10.74 -13.55 -14.18
N ALA A 206 10.98 -12.47 -14.91
CA ALA A 206 11.89 -11.41 -14.46
C ALA A 206 11.34 -10.68 -13.22
N ILE A 207 10.04 -10.40 -13.19
CA ILE A 207 9.36 -9.81 -12.02
C ILE A 207 9.52 -10.68 -10.77
N ILE A 208 9.37 -12.01 -10.91
CA ILE A 208 9.50 -12.95 -9.77
C ILE A 208 10.93 -12.99 -9.21
N ARG A 209 11.94 -12.73 -10.04
CA ARG A 209 13.36 -12.77 -9.63
C ARG A 209 13.87 -11.46 -9.01
N ALA A 210 13.12 -10.37 -9.15
CA ALA A 210 13.49 -9.04 -8.66
C ALA A 210 13.15 -8.89 -7.17
#